data_AF-A0A2E0X681-F1
#
_entry.id   AF-A0A2E0X681-F1
#
_cell.length_a   1.000
_cell.length_b   1.000
_cell.length_c   1.000
_cell.angle_alpha   90.00
_cell.angle_beta   90.00
_cell.angle_gamma   90.00
#
_symmetry.space_group_name_H-M   'P 1'
#
loop_
_entity.id
_entity.type
_entity.pdbx_description
1 polymer ?
#
loop_
_entity_poly.entity_id
_entity_poly.type
_entity_poly.pdbx_seq_one_letter_code
_entity_poly.pdbx_strand_id
1 'polypeptide(L)'
;MKQEVKRYFPNLFRKGLPAGYYVDANGEKPVLGMLRVDVQLTPIRRIWQRSVALTEKHRTQTEFRKLIASKQFEITWLVPTDSKANTIRRVGFTNQHASYPVNADTIPFLLDQLIPPPKTLPDVAGL
;
A
#
# COMPACT_ATOMS: atom_id res chain seq x y z
N MET A 1 10.39 5.97 10.04
CA MET A 1 10.23 6.01 8.56
C MET A 1 11.44 6.60 7.80
N LYS A 2 11.67 7.93 7.75
CA LYS A 2 12.76 8.52 6.92
C LYS A 2 14.17 8.06 7.35
N GLN A 3 14.39 7.90 8.65
CA GLN A 3 15.67 7.41 9.18
C GLN A 3 15.90 5.92 8.91
N GLU A 4 14.84 5.10 8.92
CA GLU A 4 14.94 3.66 8.64
C GLU A 4 15.27 3.41 7.18
N VAL A 5 14.59 4.08 6.24
CA VAL A 5 14.94 3.98 4.82
C VAL A 5 16.38 4.44 4.58
N LYS A 6 16.82 5.52 5.24
CA LYS A 6 18.23 5.96 5.16
C LYS A 6 19.20 4.90 5.72
N ARG A 7 18.82 4.19 6.79
CA ARG A 7 19.63 3.16 7.44
C ARG A 7 19.75 1.89 6.60
N TYR A 8 18.63 1.38 6.10
CA TYR A 8 18.56 0.07 5.42
C TYR A 8 18.70 0.17 3.90
N PHE A 9 18.31 1.29 3.31
CA PHE A 9 18.34 1.53 1.86
C PHE A 9 18.93 2.92 1.53
N PRO A 10 20.19 3.20 1.93
CA PRO A 10 20.80 4.53 1.78
C PRO A 10 20.80 5.03 0.34
N ASN A 11 20.98 4.13 -0.64
CA ASN A 11 21.00 4.46 -2.07
C ASN A 11 19.64 4.94 -2.61
N LEU A 12 18.54 4.68 -1.90
CA LEU A 12 17.20 5.12 -2.26
C LEU A 12 16.78 6.39 -1.51
N PHE A 13 17.49 6.74 -0.44
CA PHE A 13 17.17 7.91 0.35
C PHE A 13 17.53 9.18 -0.42
N ARG A 14 16.50 9.87 -0.92
CA ARG A 14 16.60 11.24 -1.43
C ARG A 14 15.67 12.16 -0.65
N LYS A 15 16.03 13.44 -0.54
CA LYS A 15 15.06 14.48 -0.14
C LYS A 15 13.86 14.37 -1.09
N GLY A 16 12.67 14.11 -0.54
CA GLY A 16 11.44 13.94 -1.32
C GLY A 16 11.08 12.51 -1.72
N LEU A 17 11.58 11.47 -1.02
CA LEU A 17 10.98 10.14 -1.11
C LEU A 17 9.45 10.26 -0.85
N PRO A 18 8.57 9.79 -1.75
CA PRO A 18 7.12 9.92 -1.57
C PRO A 18 6.67 9.39 -0.21
N ALA A 19 5.62 9.98 0.36
CA ALA A 19 4.99 9.42 1.54
C ALA A 19 4.49 8.00 1.25
N GLY A 20 4.51 7.14 2.28
CA GLY A 20 3.99 5.78 2.19
C GLY A 20 5.03 4.68 1.96
N TYR A 21 6.33 4.89 2.19
CA TYR A 21 7.27 3.77 2.30
C TYR A 21 7.48 3.36 3.75
N TYR A 22 7.65 2.08 4.00
CA TYR A 22 8.07 1.54 5.27
C TYR A 22 9.23 0.56 5.06
N VAL A 23 9.92 0.21 6.14
CA VAL A 23 10.94 -0.84 6.14
C VAL A 23 10.44 -1.95 7.03
N ASP A 24 10.26 -3.15 6.48
CA ASP A 24 10.15 -4.37 7.27
C ASP A 24 11.54 -4.94 7.46
N ALA A 25 12.01 -4.98 8.70
CA ALA A 25 13.32 -5.51 9.07
C ALA A 25 13.21 -6.79 9.92
N ASN A 26 12.04 -7.42 9.97
CA ASN A 26 11.80 -8.61 10.78
C ASN A 26 12.27 -9.91 10.11
N GLY A 27 12.50 -9.89 8.80
CA GLY A 27 13.02 -11.04 8.04
C GLY A 27 14.55 -11.10 7.95
N GLU A 28 15.06 -12.12 7.24
CA GLU A 28 16.51 -12.29 6.99
C GLU A 28 17.13 -11.11 6.24
N LYS A 29 16.35 -10.46 5.39
CA LYS A 29 16.74 -9.25 4.66
C LYS A 29 15.68 -8.18 4.86
N PRO A 30 16.08 -6.91 5.03
CA PRO A 30 15.12 -5.82 5.07
C PRO A 30 14.38 -5.73 3.74
N VAL A 31 13.07 -5.49 3.80
CA VAL A 31 12.19 -5.26 2.66
C VAL A 31 11.74 -3.80 2.69
N LEU A 32 11.82 -3.14 1.53
CA LEU A 32 11.23 -1.82 1.35
C LEU A 32 9.77 -1.99 0.90
N GLY A 33 8.84 -1.68 1.78
CA GLY A 33 7.42 -1.74 1.48
C GLY A 33 6.88 -0.39 1.01
N MET A 34 5.99 -0.42 0.02
CA MET A 34 5.17 0.73 -0.39
C MET A 34 3.73 0.52 0.06
N LEU A 35 3.31 1.32 1.03
CA LEU A 35 1.97 1.36 1.58
C LEU A 35 1.02 2.14 0.68
N ARG A 36 -0.15 1.56 0.45
CA ARG A 36 -1.29 2.17 -0.25
C ARG A 36 -2.53 1.98 0.60
N VAL A 37 -3.41 2.97 0.59
CA VAL A 37 -4.71 2.86 1.27
C VAL A 37 -5.80 2.89 0.22
N ASP A 38 -6.75 1.96 0.32
CA ASP A 38 -7.97 1.99 -0.46
C ASP A 38 -9.17 1.95 0.47
N VAL A 39 -9.70 3.13 0.78
CA VAL A 39 -10.92 3.29 1.56
C VAL A 39 -12.17 3.11 0.67
N GLN A 40 -12.06 3.22 -0.64
CA GLN A 40 -13.22 3.14 -1.52
C GLN A 40 -13.62 1.68 -1.81
N LEU A 41 -14.83 1.45 -2.34
CA LEU A 41 -15.22 0.19 -2.97
C LEU A 41 -14.54 -0.01 -4.34
N THR A 42 -13.28 0.38 -4.48
CA THR A 42 -12.52 0.24 -5.73
C THR A 42 -12.53 -1.22 -6.18
N PRO A 43 -12.88 -1.50 -7.44
CA PRO A 43 -12.80 -2.86 -7.99
C PRO A 43 -11.39 -3.41 -7.89
N ILE A 44 -11.24 -4.68 -7.49
CA ILE A 44 -9.94 -5.34 -7.30
C ILE A 44 -9.06 -5.24 -8.56
N ARG A 45 -9.65 -5.37 -9.75
CA ARG A 45 -8.93 -5.21 -11.03
C ARG A 45 -8.22 -3.86 -11.14
N ARG A 46 -8.85 -2.77 -10.67
CA ARG A 46 -8.24 -1.43 -10.67
C ARG A 46 -7.13 -1.31 -9.63
N ILE A 47 -7.30 -1.93 -8.46
CA ILE A 47 -6.23 -2.01 -7.44
C ILE A 47 -5.00 -2.69 -8.03
N TRP A 48 -5.20 -3.83 -8.69
CA TRP A 48 -4.13 -4.55 -9.37
C TRP A 48 -3.43 -3.72 -10.45
N GLN A 49 -4.21 -3.12 -11.37
CA GLN A 49 -3.67 -2.26 -12.42
C GLN A 49 -2.85 -1.09 -11.85
N ARG A 50 -3.29 -0.51 -10.72
CA ARG A 50 -2.54 0.53 -10.01
C ARG A 50 -1.24 -0.01 -9.42
N SER A 51 -1.24 -1.20 -8.80
CA SER A 51 -0.02 -1.85 -8.32
C SER A 51 0.99 -2.06 -9.44
N VAL A 52 0.54 -2.55 -10.60
CA VAL A 52 1.39 -2.73 -11.80
C VAL A 52 1.92 -1.38 -12.31
N ALA A 53 1.08 -0.36 -12.45
CA ALA A 53 1.54 0.96 -12.90
C ALA A 53 2.60 1.58 -11.95
N LEU A 54 2.43 1.38 -10.64
CA LEU A 54 3.43 1.78 -9.65
C LEU A 54 4.73 1.00 -9.83
N THR A 55 4.63 -0.31 -10.07
CA THR A 55 5.78 -1.18 -10.38
C THR A 55 6.60 -0.62 -11.52
N GLU A 56 5.95 -0.38 -12.66
CA GLU A 56 6.63 0.06 -13.88
C GLU A 56 7.33 1.40 -13.67
N LYS A 57 6.68 2.32 -12.94
CA LYS A 57 7.31 3.59 -12.55
C LYS A 57 8.59 3.37 -11.74
N HIS A 58 8.61 2.42 -10.81
CA HIS A 58 9.81 2.12 -10.03
C HIS A 58 10.88 1.41 -10.84
N ARG A 59 10.50 0.54 -11.79
CA ARG A 59 11.44 -0.17 -12.67
C ARG A 59 12.28 0.77 -13.54
N THR A 60 11.85 2.02 -13.76
CA THR A 60 12.68 3.03 -14.44
C THR A 60 13.94 3.43 -13.65
N GLN A 61 13.97 3.19 -12.34
CA GLN A 61 15.08 3.55 -11.45
C GLN A 61 15.97 2.33 -11.15
N THR A 62 17.27 2.46 -11.40
CA THR A 62 18.25 1.36 -11.24
C THR A 62 18.23 0.72 -9.86
N GLU A 63 18.16 1.51 -8.80
CA GLU A 63 18.15 0.99 -7.42
C GLU A 63 16.89 0.18 -7.10
N PHE A 64 15.72 0.59 -7.60
CA PHE A 64 14.49 -0.19 -7.47
C PHE A 64 14.53 -1.48 -8.29
N ARG A 65 15.14 -1.48 -9.47
CA ARG A 65 15.35 -2.72 -10.24
C ARG A 65 16.14 -3.76 -9.43
N LYS A 66 17.21 -3.32 -8.74
CA LYS A 66 18.03 -4.19 -7.88
C LYS A 66 17.23 -4.76 -6.71
N LEU A 67 16.42 -3.92 -6.04
CA LEU A 67 15.55 -4.39 -4.95
C LEU A 67 14.52 -5.40 -5.44
N ILE A 68 13.86 -5.13 -6.56
CA ILE A 68 12.86 -6.03 -7.15
C ILE A 68 13.51 -7.37 -7.51
N ALA A 69 14.67 -7.36 -8.19
CA ALA A 69 15.40 -8.58 -8.52
C ALA A 69 15.83 -9.38 -7.27
N SER A 70 16.12 -8.67 -6.17
CA SER A 70 16.53 -9.26 -4.90
C SER A 70 15.36 -9.63 -3.97
N LYS A 71 14.11 -9.49 -4.43
CA LYS A 71 12.88 -9.70 -3.63
C LYS A 71 12.81 -8.83 -2.35
N GLN A 72 13.41 -7.64 -2.36
CA GLN A 72 13.45 -6.69 -1.24
C GLN A 72 12.52 -5.49 -1.46
N PHE A 73 11.48 -5.65 -2.28
CA PHE A 73 10.47 -4.64 -2.52
C PHE A 73 9.09 -5.28 -2.47
N GLU A 74 8.10 -4.57 -1.92
CA GLU A 74 6.71 -5.03 -1.91
C GLU A 74 5.73 -3.85 -1.99
N ILE A 75 4.49 -4.14 -2.35
CA ILE A 75 3.36 -3.21 -2.22
C ILE A 75 2.37 -3.79 -1.22
N THR A 76 1.97 -2.99 -0.24
CA THR A 76 0.94 -3.38 0.75
C THR A 76 -0.26 -2.46 0.65
N TRP A 77 -1.44 -3.04 0.44
CA TRP A 77 -2.72 -2.34 0.44
C TRP A 77 -3.43 -2.44 1.78
N LEU A 78 -3.66 -1.31 2.43
CA LEU A 78 -4.55 -1.18 3.57
C LEU A 78 -5.98 -1.02 3.08
N VAL A 79 -6.86 -1.92 3.49
CA VAL A 79 -8.25 -1.98 3.03
C VAL A 79 -9.22 -2.16 4.20
N PRO A 80 -10.49 -1.75 4.06
CA PRO A 80 -11.45 -1.78 5.16
C PRO A 80 -11.92 -3.18 5.57
N THR A 81 -11.81 -4.19 4.70
CA THR A 81 -12.41 -5.51 4.96
C THR A 81 -11.47 -6.68 4.64
N ASP A 82 -11.58 -7.75 5.42
CA ASP A 82 -10.82 -8.99 5.22
C ASP A 82 -11.12 -9.65 3.89
N SER A 83 -12.39 -9.64 3.46
CA SER A 83 -12.80 -10.17 2.15
C SER A 83 -12.02 -9.49 1.02
N LYS A 84 -11.84 -8.17 1.12
CA LYS A 84 -11.08 -7.40 0.15
C LYS A 84 -9.58 -7.69 0.24
N ALA A 85 -9.01 -7.73 1.44
CA ALA A 85 -7.60 -8.05 1.65
C ALA A 85 -7.26 -9.43 1.07
N ASN A 86 -8.06 -10.44 1.39
CA ASN A 86 -7.91 -11.80 0.88
C ASN A 86 -8.02 -11.87 -0.64
N THR A 87 -8.95 -11.12 -1.24
CA THR A 87 -9.09 -11.08 -2.70
C THR A 87 -7.87 -10.42 -3.36
N ILE A 88 -7.31 -9.35 -2.78
CA ILE A 88 -6.09 -8.72 -3.29
C ILE A 88 -4.90 -9.69 -3.20
N ARG A 89 -4.69 -10.34 -2.04
CA ARG A 89 -3.64 -11.34 -1.86
C ARG A 89 -3.76 -12.47 -2.88
N ARG A 90 -4.97 -12.98 -3.09
CA ARG A 90 -5.24 -14.02 -4.10
C ARG A 90 -4.89 -13.55 -5.50
N VAL A 91 -5.33 -12.35 -5.89
CA VAL A 91 -5.00 -11.79 -7.22
C VAL A 91 -3.49 -11.59 -7.37
N GLY A 92 -2.80 -11.08 -6.34
CA GLY A 92 -1.35 -10.94 -6.35
C GLY A 92 -0.63 -12.28 -6.51
N PHE A 93 -1.09 -13.31 -5.80
CA PHE A 93 -0.56 -14.67 -5.91
C PHE A 93 -0.80 -15.29 -7.30
N THR A 94 -2.00 -15.15 -7.86
CA THR A 94 -2.32 -15.69 -9.20
C THR A 94 -1.58 -14.94 -10.30
N ASN A 95 -1.30 -13.65 -10.13
CA ASN A 95 -0.63 -12.81 -11.10
C ASN A 95 0.87 -12.64 -10.78
N GLN A 96 1.54 -13.71 -10.34
CA GLN A 96 2.98 -13.78 -10.03
C GLN A 96 3.93 -13.25 -11.14
N HIS A 97 3.41 -12.87 -12.30
CA HIS A 97 4.12 -12.03 -13.28
C HIS A 97 4.57 -10.66 -12.72
N ALA A 98 3.96 -10.15 -11.64
CA ALA A 98 4.54 -9.04 -10.89
C ALA A 98 5.77 -9.57 -10.14
N SER A 99 6.96 -9.08 -10.49
CA SER A 99 8.25 -9.56 -9.96
C SER A 99 8.48 -9.34 -8.46
N TYR A 100 7.44 -9.05 -7.68
CA TYR A 100 7.50 -8.84 -6.24
C TYR A 100 6.11 -9.01 -5.57
N PRO A 101 6.07 -9.19 -4.24
CA PRO A 101 4.82 -9.43 -3.51
C PRO A 101 3.86 -8.22 -3.53
N VAL A 102 2.58 -8.51 -3.75
CA VAL A 102 1.48 -7.57 -3.46
C VAL A 102 0.69 -8.12 -2.28
N ASN A 103 0.88 -7.49 -1.14
CA ASN A 103 0.23 -7.80 0.12
C ASN A 103 -0.99 -6.89 0.34
N ALA A 104 -1.83 -7.29 1.29
CA ALA A 104 -2.93 -6.47 1.74
C ALA A 104 -3.22 -6.76 3.21
N ASP A 105 -3.54 -5.73 3.98
CA ASP A 105 -3.91 -5.83 5.38
C ASP A 105 -5.22 -5.09 5.63
N THR A 106 -5.99 -5.61 6.58
CA THR A 106 -7.28 -5.05 6.94
C THR A 106 -7.09 -4.01 8.03
N ILE A 107 -7.71 -2.86 7.82
CA ILE A 107 -7.86 -1.83 8.84
C ILE A 107 -9.36 -1.54 8.96
N PRO A 108 -10.06 -2.22 9.90
CA PRO A 108 -11.52 -2.12 10.00
C PRO A 108 -12.02 -0.71 10.25
N PHE A 109 -11.28 0.11 11.03
CA PHE A 109 -11.67 1.50 11.32
C PHE A 109 -11.72 2.40 10.08
N LEU A 110 -11.15 1.97 8.94
CA LEU A 110 -11.31 2.70 7.67
C LEU A 110 -12.76 2.66 7.18
N LEU A 111 -13.58 1.69 7.60
CA LEU A 111 -15.02 1.67 7.31
C LEU A 111 -15.73 2.85 7.96
N ASP A 112 -15.36 3.20 9.19
CA ASP A 112 -15.98 4.28 9.94
C ASP A 112 -15.72 5.65 9.30
N GLN A 113 -14.63 5.76 8.53
CA GLN A 113 -14.29 6.95 7.74
C GLN A 113 -15.10 7.07 6.44
N LEU A 114 -15.84 6.02 6.05
CA LEU A 114 -16.67 5.99 4.84
C LEU A 114 -18.14 6.30 5.12
N ILE A 115 -18.55 6.17 6.37
CA ILE A 115 -19.90 6.53 6.80
C ILE A 115 -19.87 8.05 7.03
N PRO A 116 -20.59 8.86 6.24
CA PRO A 116 -20.70 10.28 6.54
C PRO A 116 -21.28 10.42 7.96
N PRO A 117 -20.80 11.37 8.78
CA PRO A 117 -21.37 11.59 10.10
C PRO A 117 -22.88 11.78 9.93
N PRO A 118 -23.71 11.27 10.87
CA PRO A 118 -25.14 11.47 10.82
C PRO A 118 -25.38 12.97 10.65
N LYS A 119 -26.18 13.35 9.65
CA LYS A 119 -26.62 14.73 9.51
C LYS A 119 -27.32 15.06 10.83
N THR A 120 -26.69 15.86 11.68
CA THR A 120 -27.38 16.53 12.77
C THR A 120 -28.50 17.31 12.12
N LEU A 121 -29.74 16.84 12.28
CA LEU A 121 -30.91 17.65 11.99
C LEU A 121 -30.70 18.94 12.77
N PRO A 122 -30.87 20.13 12.14
CA PRO A 122 -30.86 21.35 12.90
C PRO A 122 -31.89 21.18 14.02
N ASP A 123 -31.47 21.47 15.26
CA ASP A 123 -32.41 21.61 16.36
C ASP A 123 -33.51 22.54 15.85
N VAL A 124 -34.73 22.01 15.75
CA VAL A 124 -35.91 22.84 15.55
C VAL A 124 -36.16 23.51 16.89
N ALA A 125 -35.28 24.46 17.21
CA ALA A 125 -35.46 25.42 18.27
C ALA A 125 -36.49 26.42 17.76
N GLY A 126 -37.73 26.23 18.18
CA GLY A 126 -38.82 27.18 18.03
C GLY A 126 -39.76 26.86 16.88
N LEU A 127 -40.94 26.31 17.23
CA LEU A 127 -42.23 26.99 17.12
C LEU A 127 -43.29 26.21 17.91
#